data_AF-A0A8H3F3R0-F1
#
_entry.id   AF-A0A8H3F3R0-F1
#
_cell.length_a   1.000
_cell.length_b   1.000
_cell.length_c   1.000
_cell.angle_alpha   90.00
_cell.angle_beta   90.00
_cell.angle_gamma   90.00
#
_symmetry.space_group_name_H-M   'P 1'
#
loop_
_entity.id
_entity.type
_entity.pdbx_description
1 polymer ?
#
loop_
_entity_poly.entity_id
_entity_poly.type
_entity_poly.pdbx_seq_one_letter_code
_entity_poly.pdbx_strand_id
1 'polypeptide(L)'
;MNRYSFAAFDELTRSQIYGGESLIQQSDADAQGQIHSYLDELCDFLERALRLLTRAAGTNSVSHPAKYQSPSSSNITLVEAQSTLSRSNIPSSLQSSGPKSSASRSFLQLLRWSLRDKKEMVVIIEHFAKVNDQLIEMVRFLSLASAIGVDLRHLEHLRTDQDAVKLGMHDDASLALTVSNTGRVSENFELEESWSKILEKARAVEDRFAVFNWNGTNMLRENCLYLHGTESQLDPQTQNRVNLLTKLLYQPKEKLFCIPPCHGWSYSPKRKQISYLFKLPSGLGLEPKSLLVLLKDPKAQPPLGMKFNIAHNLARSIAQLHMVKWVHESFRSENILFFTSHTSDANGSAQINTSEKLDLTQPWIFGFEFSRPDSFFSAGFIDICPDRDVYRHSERQGQPLTTFKKIHDIYALGIVLLEIGIWRPAVTLEKNQFAHARDSQGRPYGITEHLTKHAQKHLENPMGSKYRDIVLKCISGDFGVTNDTREDLKLQQAFRLQVVEVLRKIVDTL
;
A
#
# COMPACT_ATOMS: atom_id res chain seq x y z
N MET A 1 -38.04 2.20 10.12
CA MET A 1 -38.44 3.58 10.47
C MET A 1 -37.44 4.17 11.46
N ASN A 2 -36.61 5.06 10.94
CA ASN A 2 -35.65 6.00 11.55
C ASN A 2 -34.70 5.46 12.63
N ARG A 3 -33.56 4.92 12.19
CA ARG A 3 -32.31 4.98 12.93
C ARG A 3 -31.29 5.79 12.13
N TYR A 4 -30.88 6.89 12.73
CA TYR A 4 -29.79 7.82 12.36
C TYR A 4 -29.96 8.57 11.03
N SER A 5 -30.71 9.68 11.08
CA SER A 5 -30.58 10.76 10.11
C SER A 5 -29.34 11.59 10.49
N PHE A 6 -28.41 11.73 9.56
CA PHE A 6 -27.18 12.52 9.66
C PHE A 6 -27.43 14.04 9.82
N ALA A 7 -28.69 14.48 9.80
CA ALA A 7 -29.07 15.89 9.80
C ALA A 7 -28.56 16.71 10.99
N ALA A 8 -28.20 16.08 12.12
CA ALA A 8 -27.70 16.78 13.30
C ALA A 8 -26.16 17.02 13.30
N PHE A 9 -25.40 16.30 12.46
CA PHE A 9 -24.00 16.62 12.16
C PHE A 9 -23.87 17.53 10.92
N ASP A 10 -24.93 17.64 10.12
CA ASP A 10 -24.95 18.26 8.77
C ASP A 10 -24.86 19.79 8.72
N GLU A 11 -25.16 20.53 9.78
CA GLU A 11 -25.14 22.01 9.72
C GLU A 11 -23.73 22.62 9.82
N LEU A 12 -22.74 21.82 10.24
CA LEU A 12 -21.42 22.31 10.63
C LEU A 12 -20.27 21.92 9.68
N THR A 13 -20.52 21.04 8.72
CA THR A 13 -19.50 20.45 7.82
C THR A 13 -19.85 20.55 6.35
N ARG A 14 -20.63 21.56 5.93
CA ARG A 14 -20.82 21.84 4.50
C ARG A 14 -19.58 22.52 3.95
N SER A 15 -18.66 21.71 3.43
CA SER A 15 -17.49 22.23 2.72
C SER A 15 -17.93 22.85 1.39
N GLN A 16 -17.55 24.11 1.15
CA GLN A 16 -17.73 24.75 -0.15
C GLN A 16 -16.98 24.00 -1.27
N ILE A 17 -15.91 23.28 -0.92
CA ILE A 17 -15.10 22.47 -1.86
C ILE A 17 -15.94 21.35 -2.48
N TYR A 18 -16.90 20.82 -1.70
CA TYR A 18 -17.76 19.69 -2.06
C TYR A 18 -19.18 20.13 -2.45
N GLY A 19 -19.36 21.40 -2.83
CA GLY A 19 -20.67 21.91 -3.26
C GLY A 19 -21.73 21.92 -2.16
N GLY A 20 -21.33 21.90 -0.89
CA GLY A 20 -22.23 21.84 0.26
C GLY A 20 -22.64 20.44 0.69
N GLU A 21 -22.12 19.40 0.06
CA GLU A 21 -22.23 18.00 0.49
C GLU A 21 -20.97 17.56 1.25
N SER A 22 -21.07 16.49 2.04
CA SER A 22 -19.92 15.83 2.65
C SER A 22 -19.24 14.87 1.66
N LEU A 23 -17.97 14.57 1.89
CA LEU A 23 -17.21 13.59 1.11
C LEU A 23 -17.90 12.22 1.01
N ILE A 24 -18.55 11.78 2.09
CA ILE A 24 -19.26 10.50 2.15
C ILE A 24 -20.52 10.55 1.27
N GLN A 25 -21.25 11.67 1.25
CA GLN A 25 -22.43 11.86 0.40
C GLN A 25 -22.09 11.80 -1.10
N GLN A 26 -20.86 12.16 -1.47
CA GLN A 26 -20.39 12.07 -2.85
C GLN A 26 -19.99 10.65 -3.29
N SER A 27 -19.86 9.72 -2.34
CA SER A 27 -19.55 8.32 -2.64
C SER A 27 -20.81 7.57 -3.11
N ASP A 28 -20.63 6.44 -3.81
CA ASP A 28 -21.78 5.62 -4.23
C ASP A 28 -22.51 4.96 -3.03
N ALA A 29 -23.74 4.48 -3.27
CA ALA A 29 -24.59 3.92 -2.22
C ALA A 29 -24.00 2.68 -1.53
N ASP A 30 -23.22 1.86 -2.26
CA ASP A 30 -22.60 0.67 -1.71
C ASP A 30 -21.46 1.07 -0.75
N ALA A 31 -20.64 2.04 -1.14
CA ALA A 31 -19.59 2.62 -0.32
C ALA A 31 -20.14 3.30 0.94
N GLN A 32 -21.21 4.08 0.81
CA GLN A 32 -21.91 4.68 1.96
C GLN A 32 -22.42 3.59 2.92
N GLY A 33 -23.07 2.55 2.38
CA GLY A 33 -23.57 1.43 3.18
C GLY A 33 -22.47 0.70 3.96
N GLN A 34 -21.29 0.52 3.36
CA GLN A 34 -20.14 -0.10 4.05
C GLN A 34 -19.59 0.78 5.17
N ILE A 35 -19.44 2.09 4.93
CA ILE A 35 -19.03 3.04 5.98
C ILE A 35 -20.02 2.99 7.15
N HIS A 36 -21.32 3.01 6.85
CA HIS A 36 -22.37 2.90 7.88
C HIS A 36 -22.25 1.60 8.68
N SER A 37 -22.00 0.47 8.02
CA SER A 37 -21.81 -0.82 8.71
C SER A 37 -20.64 -0.78 9.69
N TYR A 38 -19.51 -0.18 9.32
CA TYR A 38 -18.37 -0.05 10.22
C TYR A 38 -18.66 0.89 11.40
N LEU A 39 -19.32 2.03 11.14
CA LEU A 39 -19.71 2.98 12.18
C LEU A 39 -20.69 2.38 13.19
N ASP A 40 -21.68 1.61 12.71
CA ASP A 40 -22.63 0.89 13.57
C ASP A 40 -21.89 -0.12 14.47
N GLU A 41 -20.96 -0.89 13.92
CA GLU A 41 -20.16 -1.85 14.68
C GLU A 41 -19.28 -1.16 15.75
N LEU A 42 -18.68 0.00 15.42
CA LEU A 42 -17.91 0.82 16.35
C LEU A 42 -18.80 1.39 17.47
N CYS A 43 -20.00 1.86 17.15
CA CYS A 43 -20.97 2.31 18.15
C CYS A 43 -21.37 1.17 19.09
N ASP A 44 -21.60 -0.02 18.56
CA ASP A 44 -21.91 -1.21 19.35
C ASP A 44 -20.75 -1.60 20.30
N PHE A 45 -19.49 -1.43 19.88
CA PHE A 45 -18.34 -1.62 20.77
C PHE A 45 -18.30 -0.59 21.90
N LEU A 46 -18.53 0.69 21.58
CA LEU A 46 -18.55 1.77 22.58
C LEU A 46 -19.69 1.59 23.59
N GLU A 47 -20.88 1.20 23.13
CA GLU A 47 -22.00 0.88 24.02
C GLU A 47 -21.67 -0.29 24.97
N ARG A 48 -21.05 -1.35 24.44
CA ARG A 48 -20.61 -2.50 25.26
C ARG A 48 -19.58 -2.08 26.30
N ALA A 49 -18.58 -1.29 25.90
CA ALA A 49 -17.57 -0.75 26.81
C ALA A 49 -18.20 0.12 27.91
N LEU A 50 -19.12 1.01 27.56
CA LEU A 50 -19.83 1.86 28.51
C LEU A 50 -20.62 1.02 29.52
N ARG A 51 -21.32 -0.03 29.08
CA ARG A 51 -22.05 -0.95 29.97
C ARG A 51 -21.12 -1.66 30.94
N LEU A 52 -19.94 -2.11 30.51
CA LEU A 52 -18.94 -2.72 31.38
C LEU A 52 -18.41 -1.74 32.43
N LEU A 53 -18.07 -0.51 32.01
CA LEU A 53 -17.56 0.53 32.90
C LEU A 53 -18.61 0.98 33.93
N THR A 54 -19.86 1.14 33.49
CA THR A 54 -20.99 1.51 34.35
C THR A 54 -21.29 0.41 35.37
N ARG A 55 -21.25 -0.86 34.94
CA ARG A 55 -21.38 -2.03 35.83
C ARG A 55 -20.26 -2.08 36.88
N ALA A 56 -19.03 -1.73 36.50
CA ALA A 56 -17.89 -1.69 37.41
C ALA A 56 -17.98 -0.54 38.42
N ALA A 57 -18.62 0.58 38.06
CA ALA A 57 -18.82 1.75 38.91
C ALA A 57 -19.98 1.57 39.92
N GLY A 58 -20.78 0.51 39.82
CA GLY A 58 -21.90 0.25 40.72
C GLY A 58 -23.13 1.15 40.50
N THR A 59 -23.16 1.90 39.40
CA THR A 59 -24.28 2.76 39.03
C THR A 59 -25.29 1.97 38.20
N ASN A 60 -26.38 1.49 38.82
CA ASN A 60 -27.45 0.78 38.11
C ASN A 60 -28.34 1.70 37.23
N SER A 61 -28.08 3.01 37.19
CA SER A 61 -28.76 3.93 36.28
C SER A 61 -27.95 4.09 35.00
N VAL A 62 -28.13 3.17 34.04
CA VAL A 62 -27.99 3.57 32.64
C VAL A 62 -29.22 4.42 32.35
N SER A 63 -29.13 5.74 32.57
CA SER A 63 -29.94 6.61 31.73
C SER A 63 -29.48 6.30 30.31
N HIS A 64 -30.32 5.63 29.51
CA HIS A 64 -30.16 5.69 28.07
C HIS A 64 -29.83 7.15 27.75
N PRO A 65 -28.78 7.47 26.96
CA PRO A 65 -28.76 8.79 26.37
C PRO A 65 -30.14 8.93 25.74
N ALA A 66 -30.91 9.92 26.23
CA ALA A 66 -32.21 10.20 25.66
C ALA A 66 -32.01 10.16 24.15
N LYS A 67 -32.85 9.42 23.41
CA LYS A 67 -32.93 9.63 21.96
C LYS A 67 -32.91 11.14 21.79
N TYR A 68 -31.85 11.67 21.20
CA TYR A 68 -31.67 13.11 21.07
C TYR A 68 -32.92 13.61 20.33
N GLN A 69 -33.86 14.19 21.07
CA GLN A 69 -34.97 14.92 20.53
C GLN A 69 -34.41 16.31 20.29
N SER A 70 -34.41 16.71 19.02
CA SER A 70 -33.90 17.98 18.54
C SER A 70 -34.41 19.14 19.42
N PRO A 71 -33.55 20.07 19.87
CA PRO A 71 -34.03 21.37 20.30
C PRO A 71 -34.56 22.09 19.06
N SER A 72 -35.78 22.60 19.15
CA SER A 72 -36.34 23.55 18.20
C SER A 72 -35.36 24.71 17.99
N SER A 73 -35.01 24.92 16.73
CA SER A 73 -34.49 26.14 16.11
C SER A 73 -34.38 27.37 17.03
N SER A 74 -33.17 27.65 17.51
CA SER A 74 -32.50 28.96 17.40
C SER A 74 -31.22 29.01 18.27
N ASN A 75 -30.12 29.38 17.62
CA ASN A 75 -28.85 29.89 18.16
C ASN A 75 -28.03 28.97 19.08
N ILE A 76 -27.06 28.26 18.49
CA ILE A 76 -25.86 27.79 19.20
C ILE A 76 -24.63 28.41 18.50
N THR A 77 -23.95 29.30 19.22
CA THR A 77 -22.67 29.89 18.83
C THR A 77 -21.55 28.88 19.09
N LEU A 78 -20.75 28.56 18.07
CA LEU A 78 -19.56 27.71 18.22
C LEU A 78 -18.43 28.47 18.90
N VAL A 79 -17.96 27.93 20.01
CA VAL A 79 -16.67 28.30 20.60
C VAL A 79 -15.60 27.52 19.83
N GLU A 80 -14.67 28.24 19.20
CA GLU A 80 -13.44 27.69 18.61
C GLU A 80 -12.68 26.87 19.65
N ALA A 81 -12.53 25.57 19.39
CA ALA A 81 -11.63 24.72 20.16
C ALA A 81 -10.18 24.99 19.71
N GLN A 82 -9.59 26.07 20.20
CA GLN A 82 -8.14 26.24 20.15
C GLN A 82 -7.50 25.12 20.98
N SER A 83 -6.55 24.44 20.35
CA SER A 83 -5.67 23.44 20.93
C SER A 83 -4.83 24.02 22.08
N THR A 84 -5.37 23.94 23.29
CA THR A 84 -4.56 23.73 24.50
C THR A 84 -5.31 22.75 25.40
N LEU A 85 -4.76 21.55 25.58
CA LEU A 85 -5.18 20.63 26.63
C LEU A 85 -4.72 21.20 27.98
N SER A 86 -5.38 22.28 28.39
CA SER A 86 -5.41 22.74 29.77
C SER A 86 -6.54 21.99 30.46
N ARG A 87 -6.25 21.45 31.65
CA ARG A 87 -7.07 20.52 32.45
C ARG A 87 -8.44 21.05 32.92
N SER A 88 -8.96 22.12 32.32
CA SER A 88 -10.06 22.94 32.84
C SER A 88 -11.32 23.01 31.98
N ASN A 89 -11.32 22.53 30.73
CA ASN A 89 -12.50 22.65 29.84
C ASN A 89 -13.31 21.35 29.75
N ILE A 90 -13.72 20.86 30.91
CA ILE A 90 -14.77 19.85 31.05
C ILE A 90 -16.11 20.61 31.17
N PRO A 91 -17.17 20.26 30.43
CA PRO A 91 -18.48 20.89 30.54
C PRO A 91 -18.95 20.95 32.00
N SER A 92 -19.64 22.01 32.42
CA SER A 92 -20.17 22.14 33.79
C SER A 92 -21.22 21.09 34.17
N SER A 93 -21.62 20.22 33.24
CA SER A 93 -22.37 18.96 33.50
C SER A 93 -21.49 17.75 33.84
N LEU A 94 -20.17 17.91 33.73
CA LEU A 94 -19.11 16.98 34.12
C LEU A 94 -18.17 17.60 35.19
N GLN A 95 -18.51 18.78 35.73
CA GLN A 95 -17.92 19.25 36.98
C GLN A 95 -18.31 18.28 38.08
N SER A 96 -17.29 17.67 38.67
CA SER A 96 -17.42 16.79 39.83
C SER A 96 -18.19 17.51 40.94
N SER A 97 -19.48 17.25 41.04
CA SER A 97 -20.04 16.99 42.35
C SER A 97 -19.29 15.75 42.84
N GLY A 98 -18.26 15.97 43.67
CA GLY A 98 -17.50 14.90 44.27
C GLY A 98 -18.45 13.84 44.83
N PRO A 99 -18.08 12.55 44.80
CA PRO A 99 -18.98 11.47 45.16
C PRO A 99 -19.44 11.66 46.62
N LYS A 100 -20.60 12.28 46.82
CA LYS A 100 -21.36 12.21 48.06
C LYS A 100 -22.09 10.87 48.08
N SER A 101 -21.31 9.80 48.08
CA SER A 101 -21.57 8.56 48.80
C SER A 101 -20.35 7.67 48.59
N SER A 102 -19.64 7.42 49.69
CA SER A 102 -18.72 6.30 49.81
C SER A 102 -19.55 5.01 49.75
N ALA A 103 -19.98 4.61 48.55
CA ALA A 103 -20.35 3.22 48.31
C ALA A 103 -19.03 2.45 48.19
N SER A 104 -18.66 1.73 49.25
CA SER A 104 -17.54 0.79 49.20
C SER A 104 -17.76 -0.12 47.99
N ARG A 105 -16.85 -0.09 47.00
CA ARG A 105 -16.89 -1.02 45.87
C ARG A 105 -17.00 -2.42 46.45
N SER A 106 -18.06 -3.15 46.08
CA SER A 106 -18.26 -4.50 46.61
C SER A 106 -17.06 -5.36 46.21
N PHE A 107 -16.55 -6.18 47.13
CA PHE A 107 -15.48 -7.14 46.85
C PHE A 107 -15.80 -8.02 45.64
N LEU A 108 -17.07 -8.35 45.43
CA LEU A 108 -17.56 -9.10 44.26
C LEU A 108 -17.48 -8.30 42.95
N GLN A 109 -17.66 -6.97 42.99
CA GLN A 109 -17.49 -6.10 41.82
C GLN A 109 -16.01 -5.96 41.43
N LEU A 110 -15.13 -5.81 42.42
CA LEU A 110 -13.67 -5.79 42.22
C LEU A 110 -13.15 -7.13 41.69
N LEU A 111 -13.63 -8.25 42.23
CA LEU A 111 -13.27 -9.59 41.72
C LEU A 111 -13.76 -9.79 40.29
N ARG A 112 -15.02 -9.46 40.00
CA ARG A 112 -15.58 -9.63 38.65
C ARG A 112 -14.87 -8.75 37.62
N TRP A 113 -14.54 -7.51 38.00
CA TRP A 113 -13.75 -6.62 37.15
C TRP A 113 -12.37 -7.19 36.86
N SER A 114 -11.64 -7.58 37.92
CA SER A 114 -10.27 -8.09 37.81
C SER A 114 -10.17 -9.43 37.09
N LEU A 115 -11.19 -10.31 37.21
CA LEU A 115 -11.17 -11.66 36.64
C LEU A 115 -11.81 -11.78 35.26
N ARG A 116 -12.79 -10.93 34.91
CA ARG A 116 -13.59 -11.10 33.68
C ARG A 116 -13.75 -9.81 32.89
N ASP A 117 -14.32 -8.76 33.49
CA ASP A 117 -14.74 -7.58 32.73
C ASP A 117 -13.53 -6.81 32.15
N LYS A 118 -12.36 -6.88 32.82
CA LYS A 118 -11.10 -6.35 32.28
C LYS A 118 -10.67 -7.06 31.00
N LYS A 119 -10.77 -8.40 30.93
CA LYS A 119 -10.42 -9.17 29.73
C LYS A 119 -11.39 -8.85 28.59
N GLU A 120 -12.67 -8.73 28.90
CA GLU A 120 -13.70 -8.34 27.94
C GLU A 120 -13.46 -6.92 27.39
N MET A 121 -13.06 -5.97 28.25
CA MET A 121 -12.70 -4.61 27.85
C MET A 121 -11.49 -4.59 26.90
N VAL A 122 -10.46 -5.40 27.17
CA VAL A 122 -9.29 -5.51 26.28
C VAL A 122 -9.71 -6.00 24.90
N VAL A 123 -10.53 -7.06 24.84
CA VAL A 123 -11.06 -7.57 23.56
C VAL A 123 -11.88 -6.51 22.81
N ILE A 124 -12.71 -5.74 23.53
CA ILE A 124 -13.47 -4.64 22.92
C ILE A 124 -12.54 -3.57 22.34
N ILE A 125 -11.48 -3.18 23.05
CA ILE A 125 -10.52 -2.19 22.57
C ILE A 125 -9.77 -2.70 21.34
N GLU A 126 -9.31 -3.94 21.36
CA GLU A 126 -8.60 -4.57 20.22
C GLU A 126 -9.50 -4.65 18.98
N HIS A 127 -10.76 -5.06 19.15
CA HIS A 127 -11.71 -5.10 18.05
C HIS A 127 -12.10 -3.70 17.56
N PHE A 128 -12.30 -2.74 18.46
CA PHE A 128 -12.59 -1.35 18.10
C PHE A 128 -11.45 -0.77 17.28
N ALA A 129 -10.20 -0.93 17.72
CA ALA A 129 -9.02 -0.46 16.97
C ALA A 129 -8.99 -1.08 15.56
N LYS A 130 -9.20 -2.40 15.46
CA LYS A 130 -9.20 -3.10 14.17
C LYS A 130 -10.27 -2.58 13.20
N VAL A 131 -11.51 -2.41 13.67
CA VAL A 131 -12.61 -1.92 12.82
C VAL A 131 -12.40 -0.45 12.47
N ASN A 132 -11.85 0.34 13.39
CA ASN A 132 -11.51 1.74 13.15
C ASN A 132 -10.44 1.87 12.07
N ASP A 133 -9.39 1.03 12.10
CA ASP A 133 -8.35 1.02 11.07
C ASP A 133 -8.93 0.63 9.70
N GLN A 134 -9.86 -0.34 9.66
CA GLN A 134 -10.56 -0.72 8.43
C GLN A 134 -11.43 0.41 7.87
N LEU A 135 -12.09 1.17 8.74
CA LEU A 135 -12.87 2.34 8.34
C LEU A 135 -11.96 3.44 7.78
N ILE A 136 -10.83 3.73 8.42
CA ILE A 136 -9.85 4.73 7.95
C ILE A 136 -9.35 4.34 6.56
N GLU A 137 -8.96 3.07 6.36
CA GLU A 137 -8.50 2.58 5.06
C GLU A 137 -9.60 2.65 3.98
N MET A 138 -10.86 2.40 4.34
CA MET A 138 -11.99 2.54 3.42
C MET A 138 -12.19 4.00 3.01
N VAL A 139 -12.19 4.93 3.97
CA VAL A 139 -12.35 6.37 3.68
C VAL A 139 -11.20 6.88 2.82
N ARG A 140 -9.98 6.47 3.15
CA ARG A 140 -8.77 6.78 2.37
C ARG A 140 -8.88 6.27 0.94
N PHE A 141 -9.27 5.01 0.77
CA PHE A 141 -9.49 4.41 -0.54
C PHE A 141 -10.52 5.17 -1.36
N LEU A 142 -11.69 5.49 -0.79
CA LEU A 142 -12.74 6.22 -1.50
C LEU A 142 -12.32 7.64 -1.90
N SER A 143 -11.50 8.28 -1.07
CA SER A 143 -11.02 9.64 -1.34
C SER A 143 -10.03 9.70 -2.51
N LEU A 144 -9.23 8.64 -2.71
CA LEU A 144 -8.13 8.65 -3.67
C LEU A 144 -8.42 7.83 -4.94
N ALA A 145 -9.03 6.65 -4.79
CA ALA A 145 -9.27 5.73 -5.90
C ALA A 145 -10.51 6.10 -6.72
N SER A 146 -11.51 6.73 -6.11
CA SER A 146 -12.75 7.11 -6.80
C SER A 146 -12.55 8.28 -7.78
N ALA A 147 -13.65 8.69 -8.42
CA ALA A 147 -13.68 9.86 -9.29
C ALA A 147 -13.30 11.15 -8.54
N ILE A 148 -13.61 11.26 -7.24
CA ILE A 148 -13.25 12.45 -6.46
C ILE A 148 -11.73 12.58 -6.29
N GLY A 149 -11.02 11.45 -6.25
CA GLY A 149 -9.56 11.40 -6.20
C GLY A 149 -8.88 11.77 -7.50
N VAL A 150 -9.61 12.35 -8.46
CA VAL A 150 -9.07 13.05 -9.65
C VAL A 150 -9.32 14.57 -9.57
N ASP A 151 -10.21 15.04 -8.69
CA ASP A 151 -10.44 16.48 -8.52
C ASP A 151 -9.24 17.12 -7.82
N LEU A 152 -8.52 17.98 -8.53
CA LEU A 152 -7.34 18.67 -8.03
C LEU A 152 -7.64 19.52 -6.78
N ARG A 153 -8.84 20.09 -6.66
CA ARG A 153 -9.23 20.88 -5.48
C ARG A 153 -9.42 19.99 -4.26
N HIS A 154 -10.02 18.81 -4.46
CA HIS A 154 -10.16 17.81 -3.42
C HIS A 154 -8.78 17.32 -2.94
N LEU A 155 -7.90 16.95 -3.86
CA LEU A 155 -6.56 16.48 -3.50
C LEU A 155 -5.73 17.58 -2.83
N GLU A 156 -5.84 18.83 -3.26
CA GLU A 156 -5.18 19.96 -2.61
C GLU A 156 -5.70 20.19 -1.19
N HIS A 157 -7.00 20.01 -0.98
CA HIS A 157 -7.60 20.06 0.34
C HIS A 157 -7.10 18.91 1.23
N LEU A 158 -7.09 17.67 0.75
CA LEU A 158 -6.54 16.53 1.50
C LEU A 158 -5.06 16.70 1.85
N ARG A 159 -4.29 17.38 1.01
CA ARG A 159 -2.87 17.64 1.25
C ARG A 159 -2.65 18.63 2.40
N THR A 160 -3.54 19.60 2.57
CA THR A 160 -3.34 20.75 3.47
C THR A 160 -4.21 20.69 4.73
N ASP A 161 -5.31 19.95 4.70
CA ASP A 161 -6.22 19.79 5.82
C ASP A 161 -5.55 19.07 7.01
N GLN A 162 -5.74 19.60 8.22
CA GLN A 162 -5.05 19.09 9.40
C GLN A 162 -5.51 17.69 9.79
N ASP A 163 -6.78 17.35 9.58
CA ASP A 163 -7.30 16.05 9.96
C ASP A 163 -6.92 15.00 8.91
N ALA A 164 -6.91 15.36 7.63
CA ALA A 164 -6.34 14.52 6.57
C ALA A 164 -4.84 14.24 6.79
N VAL A 165 -4.07 15.23 7.25
CA VAL A 165 -2.65 15.05 7.61
C VAL A 165 -2.50 14.08 8.79
N LYS A 166 -3.32 14.21 9.85
CA LYS A 166 -3.30 13.27 11.00
C LYS A 166 -3.63 11.84 10.60
N LEU A 167 -4.50 11.67 9.60
CA LEU A 167 -4.88 10.37 9.04
C LEU A 167 -3.87 9.83 8.00
N GLY A 168 -2.76 10.54 7.74
CA GLY A 168 -1.72 10.10 6.80
C GLY A 168 -2.09 10.27 5.32
N MET A 169 -3.19 10.95 5.00
CA MET A 169 -3.69 11.06 3.62
C MET A 169 -2.92 12.07 2.76
N HIS A 170 -2.14 12.95 3.38
CA HIS A 170 -1.43 14.04 2.70
C HIS A 170 -0.37 13.57 1.70
N ASP A 171 0.39 12.52 2.04
CA ASP A 171 1.43 11.96 1.17
C ASP A 171 0.81 11.38 -0.10
N ASP A 172 -0.28 10.62 0.04
CA ASP A 172 -1.01 10.08 -1.11
C ASP A 172 -1.65 11.17 -1.95
N ALA A 173 -2.20 12.22 -1.33
CA ALA A 173 -2.78 13.35 -2.03
C ALA A 173 -1.71 14.09 -2.84
N SER A 174 -0.52 14.29 -2.27
CA SER A 174 0.63 14.85 -2.98
C SER A 174 1.06 13.99 -4.16
N LEU A 175 1.08 12.67 -3.97
CA LEU A 175 1.40 11.71 -5.02
C LEU A 175 0.34 11.75 -6.14
N ALA A 176 -0.94 11.70 -5.81
CA ALA A 176 -2.06 11.78 -6.75
C ALA A 176 -2.10 13.12 -7.52
N LEU A 177 -1.79 14.23 -6.86
CA LEU A 177 -1.61 15.54 -7.51
C LEU A 177 -0.45 15.51 -8.51
N THR A 178 0.66 14.85 -8.15
CA THR A 178 1.83 14.72 -9.02
C THR A 178 1.49 13.87 -10.26
N VAL A 179 0.82 12.73 -10.06
CA VAL A 179 0.28 11.86 -11.12
C VAL A 179 -0.61 12.66 -12.08
N SER A 180 -1.52 13.47 -11.54
CA SER A 180 -2.47 14.28 -12.31
C SER A 180 -1.82 15.47 -13.04
N ASN A 181 -0.74 16.04 -12.50
CA ASN A 181 -0.04 17.21 -13.04
C ASN A 181 1.20 16.87 -13.88
N THR A 182 1.42 15.59 -14.22
CA THR A 182 2.57 15.14 -15.03
C THR A 182 2.69 15.84 -16.41
N GLY A 183 1.69 16.60 -16.88
CA GLY A 183 1.79 17.39 -18.10
C GLY A 183 2.44 18.78 -17.98
N ARG A 184 2.74 19.30 -16.77
CA ARG A 184 3.10 20.73 -16.54
C ARG A 184 4.37 20.92 -15.70
N VAL A 185 5.52 20.37 -16.14
CA VAL A 185 6.74 20.38 -15.30
C VAL A 185 7.78 21.41 -15.75
N SER A 186 8.26 22.21 -14.79
CA SER A 186 9.42 23.12 -14.91
C SER A 186 10.67 22.61 -14.17
N GLU A 187 10.54 21.59 -13.33
CA GLU A 187 11.64 21.04 -12.53
C GLU A 187 12.42 19.98 -13.32
N ASN A 188 13.75 20.07 -13.32
CA ASN A 188 14.62 19.10 -13.96
C ASN A 188 15.29 18.22 -12.90
N PHE A 189 15.10 16.90 -13.02
CA PHE A 189 15.69 15.87 -12.17
C PHE A 189 16.86 15.15 -12.87
N GLU A 190 17.28 15.62 -14.05
CA GLU A 190 18.50 15.14 -14.69
C GLU A 190 19.71 15.55 -13.87
N LEU A 191 20.56 14.58 -13.55
CA LEU A 191 21.74 14.76 -12.73
C LEU A 191 22.85 15.43 -13.52
N GLU A 192 23.52 16.38 -12.86
CA GLU A 192 24.66 17.09 -13.44
C GLU A 192 25.84 16.16 -13.76
N GLU A 193 26.72 16.62 -14.65
CA GLU A 193 27.91 15.87 -15.08
C GLU A 193 28.85 15.48 -13.93
N SER A 194 28.80 16.19 -12.80
CA SER A 194 29.53 15.89 -11.57
C SER A 194 29.26 14.49 -11.01
N TRP A 195 28.07 13.92 -11.30
CA TRP A 195 27.70 12.57 -10.88
C TRP A 195 28.42 11.46 -11.66
N SER A 196 28.90 11.73 -12.87
CA SER A 196 29.56 10.73 -13.75
C SER A 196 30.69 9.98 -13.03
N LYS A 197 31.60 10.70 -12.39
CA LYS A 197 32.75 10.15 -11.64
C LYS A 197 32.33 9.30 -10.44
N ILE A 198 31.19 9.61 -9.82
CA ILE A 198 30.65 8.88 -8.67
C ILE A 198 30.01 7.58 -9.17
N LEU A 199 29.22 7.68 -10.24
CA LEU A 199 28.54 6.56 -10.87
C LEU A 199 29.51 5.53 -11.47
N GLU A 200 30.71 5.93 -11.86
CA GLU A 200 31.78 5.02 -12.28
C GLU A 200 32.35 4.18 -11.13
N LYS A 201 32.32 4.70 -9.89
CA LYS A 201 32.81 4.00 -8.69
C LYS A 201 31.77 3.10 -8.03
N ALA A 202 30.54 3.09 -8.55
CA ALA A 202 29.47 2.29 -7.98
C ALA A 202 29.76 0.78 -8.12
N ARG A 203 29.55 0.03 -7.03
CA ARG A 203 29.71 -1.42 -7.04
C ARG A 203 28.51 -2.05 -7.72
N ALA A 204 28.73 -2.82 -8.78
CA ALA A 204 27.66 -3.54 -9.46
C ALA A 204 27.00 -4.57 -8.52
N VAL A 205 25.69 -4.66 -8.60
CA VAL A 205 24.88 -5.68 -7.92
C VAL A 205 23.95 -6.28 -8.95
N GLU A 206 24.15 -7.56 -9.25
CA GLU A 206 23.47 -8.22 -10.37
C GLU A 206 23.69 -7.42 -11.68
N ASP A 207 22.84 -7.62 -12.70
CA ASP A 207 23.07 -7.01 -14.02
C ASP A 207 22.58 -5.56 -14.12
N ARG A 208 21.56 -5.20 -13.32
CA ARG A 208 20.85 -3.92 -13.44
C ARG A 208 21.12 -2.93 -12.32
N PHE A 209 21.62 -3.37 -11.17
CA PHE A 209 21.78 -2.49 -10.02
C PHE A 209 23.23 -2.16 -9.76
N ALA A 210 23.45 -1.02 -9.11
CA ALA A 210 24.73 -0.70 -8.51
C ALA A 210 24.50 0.09 -7.24
N VAL A 211 25.41 -0.03 -6.29
CA VAL A 211 25.29 0.57 -4.96
C VAL A 211 26.53 1.38 -4.64
N PHE A 212 26.35 2.50 -3.95
CA PHE A 212 27.43 3.39 -3.54
C PHE A 212 27.00 4.25 -2.36
N ASN A 213 27.98 4.81 -1.63
CA ASN A 213 27.72 5.81 -0.61
C ASN A 213 27.98 7.20 -1.19
N TRP A 214 27.07 8.13 -0.94
CA TRP A 214 27.19 9.53 -1.32
C TRP A 214 26.88 10.42 -0.12
N ASN A 215 27.87 11.20 0.34
CA ASN A 215 27.75 12.09 1.50
C ASN A 215 27.16 11.40 2.74
N GLY A 216 27.59 10.17 3.03
CA GLY A 216 27.09 9.38 4.17
C GLY A 216 25.72 8.72 3.94
N THR A 217 25.08 8.93 2.79
CA THR A 217 23.82 8.29 2.41
C THR A 217 24.07 7.12 1.47
N ASN A 218 23.48 5.97 1.75
CA ASN A 218 23.53 4.81 0.84
C ASN A 218 22.57 5.04 -0.33
N MET A 219 23.08 4.83 -1.54
CA MET A 219 22.37 5.04 -2.80
C MET A 219 22.35 3.76 -3.60
N LEU A 220 21.26 3.54 -4.34
CA LEU A 220 21.13 2.47 -5.32
C LEU A 220 20.83 3.07 -6.69
N ARG A 221 21.66 2.73 -7.67
CA ARG A 221 21.45 3.03 -9.08
C ARG A 221 20.78 1.84 -9.75
N GLU A 222 19.68 2.09 -10.44
CA GLU A 222 19.06 1.16 -11.36
C GLU A 222 19.40 1.56 -12.81
N ASN A 223 19.85 0.60 -13.62
CA ASN A 223 20.20 0.80 -15.03
C ASN A 223 19.16 0.18 -15.96
N CYS A 224 18.61 1.00 -16.84
CA CYS A 224 17.61 0.63 -17.83
C CYS A 224 18.20 0.79 -19.23
N LEU A 225 18.18 -0.28 -20.03
CA LEU A 225 18.63 -0.24 -21.43
C LEU A 225 17.67 0.60 -22.28
N TYR A 226 18.22 1.53 -23.04
CA TYR A 226 17.50 2.40 -23.97
C TYR A 226 18.00 2.16 -25.39
N LEU A 227 17.25 1.35 -26.14
CA LEU A 227 17.65 0.90 -27.48
C LEU A 227 17.25 1.85 -28.62
N HIS A 228 16.56 2.96 -28.32
CA HIS A 228 15.88 3.79 -29.33
C HIS A 228 16.58 5.15 -29.61
N GLY A 229 17.84 5.32 -29.20
CA GLY A 229 18.58 6.58 -29.32
C GLY A 229 19.57 6.66 -30.48
N THR A 230 19.78 7.86 -31.01
CA THR A 230 21.02 8.23 -31.70
C THR A 230 22.18 8.27 -30.68
N GLU A 231 23.42 8.12 -31.14
CA GLU A 231 24.59 7.89 -30.25
C GLU A 231 24.89 9.01 -29.23
N SER A 232 24.22 10.17 -29.31
CA SER A 232 24.63 11.36 -28.57
C SER A 232 23.61 11.90 -27.56
N GLN A 233 22.29 11.77 -27.79
CA GLN A 233 21.26 12.38 -26.93
C GLN A 233 19.98 11.54 -26.84
N LEU A 234 19.26 11.66 -25.71
CA LEU A 234 17.89 11.16 -25.59
C LEU A 234 16.95 12.01 -26.44
N ASP A 235 15.95 11.37 -27.05
CA ASP A 235 14.89 12.14 -27.69
C ASP A 235 14.10 12.96 -26.63
N PRO A 236 13.60 14.16 -26.97
CA PRO A 236 12.92 15.03 -26.01
C PRO A 236 11.69 14.41 -25.34
N GLN A 237 10.99 13.50 -26.02
CA GLN A 237 9.81 12.83 -25.46
C GLN A 237 10.22 11.85 -24.37
N THR A 238 11.25 11.03 -24.61
CA THR A 238 11.81 10.13 -23.61
C THR A 238 12.40 10.91 -22.44
N GLN A 239 13.16 11.98 -22.69
CA GLN A 239 13.71 12.82 -21.62
C GLN A 239 12.59 13.37 -20.71
N ASN A 240 11.53 13.94 -21.30
CA ASN A 240 10.39 14.41 -20.53
C ASN A 240 9.76 13.27 -19.70
N ARG A 241 9.51 12.10 -20.32
CA ARG A 241 8.93 10.95 -19.61
C ARG A 241 9.78 10.47 -18.43
N VAL A 242 11.09 10.35 -18.63
CA VAL A 242 12.03 9.95 -17.57
C VAL A 242 12.02 10.97 -16.43
N ASN A 243 11.99 12.27 -16.77
CA ASN A 243 11.92 13.34 -15.79
C ASN A 243 10.61 13.32 -14.98
N LEU A 244 9.47 13.09 -15.66
CA LEU A 244 8.16 12.95 -15.02
C LEU A 244 8.09 11.74 -14.08
N LEU A 245 8.60 10.59 -14.52
CA LEU A 245 8.70 9.40 -13.70
C LEU A 245 9.59 9.64 -12.47
N THR A 246 10.72 10.32 -12.66
CA THR A 246 11.62 10.65 -11.55
C THR A 246 10.95 11.59 -10.55
N LYS A 247 10.23 12.61 -11.01
CA LYS A 247 9.43 13.50 -10.16
C LYS A 247 8.42 12.72 -9.31
N LEU A 248 7.74 11.74 -9.92
CA LEU A 248 6.77 10.90 -9.24
C LEU A 248 7.44 9.99 -8.19
N LEU A 249 8.56 9.36 -8.55
CA LEU A 249 9.34 8.53 -7.64
C LEU A 249 10.06 9.35 -6.55
N TYR A 250 10.30 10.65 -6.74
CA TYR A 250 10.85 11.55 -5.73
C TYR A 250 9.86 11.90 -4.62
N GLN A 251 8.54 11.93 -4.93
CA GLN A 251 7.52 12.33 -3.95
C GLN A 251 7.60 11.51 -2.65
N PRO A 252 7.32 12.12 -1.49
CA PRO A 252 7.12 11.37 -0.25
C PRO A 252 6.10 10.25 -0.45
N LYS A 253 6.39 9.09 0.14
CA LYS A 253 5.55 7.90 0.09
C LYS A 253 5.57 7.26 1.46
N GLU A 254 4.45 6.71 1.88
CA GLU A 254 4.43 5.89 3.07
C GLU A 254 5.34 4.67 2.92
N LYS A 255 5.89 4.20 4.04
CA LYS A 255 6.73 3.00 4.07
C LYS A 255 6.04 1.77 3.45
N LEU A 256 4.70 1.74 3.46
CA LEU A 256 3.88 0.67 2.89
C LEU A 256 4.04 0.50 1.37
N PHE A 257 4.48 1.55 0.67
CA PHE A 257 4.77 1.48 -0.76
C PHE A 257 5.96 0.58 -1.07
N CYS A 258 6.88 0.35 -0.13
CA CYS A 258 8.13 -0.38 -0.37
C CYS A 258 8.99 0.24 -1.50
N ILE A 259 8.81 1.53 -1.81
CA ILE A 259 9.52 2.22 -2.90
C ILE A 259 10.39 3.32 -2.30
N PRO A 260 11.72 3.28 -2.49
CA PRO A 260 12.59 4.34 -2.01
C PRO A 260 12.42 5.60 -2.87
N PRO A 261 12.70 6.80 -2.33
CA PRO A 261 12.65 8.03 -3.10
C PRO A 261 13.74 8.05 -4.19
N CYS A 262 13.35 8.34 -5.42
CA CYS A 262 14.29 8.54 -6.54
C CYS A 262 14.78 9.99 -6.56
N HIS A 263 16.08 10.18 -6.36
CA HIS A 263 16.72 11.49 -6.28
C HIS A 263 16.91 12.15 -7.64
N GLY A 264 17.09 11.37 -8.70
CA GLY A 264 17.40 11.89 -10.02
C GLY A 264 17.65 10.80 -11.04
N TRP A 265 17.90 11.21 -12.28
CA TRP A 265 18.21 10.31 -13.38
C TRP A 265 19.38 10.82 -14.23
N SER A 266 20.04 9.94 -14.97
CA SER A 266 21.12 10.31 -15.91
C SER A 266 21.10 9.44 -17.15
N TYR A 267 21.50 9.97 -18.30
CA TYR A 267 21.69 9.19 -19.53
C TYR A 267 23.18 8.94 -19.81
N SER A 268 23.51 7.69 -20.16
CA SER A 268 24.84 7.32 -20.64
C SER A 268 24.75 6.90 -22.11
N PRO A 269 25.11 7.79 -23.07
CA PRO A 269 25.05 7.47 -24.49
C PRO A 269 25.94 6.29 -24.88
N LYS A 270 27.16 6.23 -24.31
CA LYS A 270 28.13 5.13 -24.54
C LYS A 270 27.56 3.76 -24.18
N ARG A 271 26.72 3.69 -23.14
CA ARG A 271 26.11 2.44 -22.66
C ARG A 271 24.70 2.24 -23.18
N LYS A 272 24.12 3.23 -23.87
CA LYS A 272 22.70 3.27 -24.24
C LYS A 272 21.81 2.97 -23.05
N GLN A 273 22.06 3.64 -21.92
CA GLN A 273 21.42 3.35 -20.64
C GLN A 273 20.90 4.62 -19.98
N ILE A 274 19.69 4.52 -19.44
CA ILE A 274 19.12 5.50 -18.52
C ILE A 274 19.28 4.94 -17.12
N SER A 275 19.81 5.74 -16.20
CA SER A 275 20.03 5.34 -14.83
C SER A 275 19.17 6.15 -13.88
N TYR A 276 18.46 5.49 -12.97
CA TYR A 276 17.71 6.12 -11.86
C TYR A 276 18.48 5.96 -10.56
N LEU A 277 18.53 7.01 -9.74
CA LEU A 277 19.23 7.00 -8.46
C LEU A 277 18.24 7.05 -7.30
N PHE A 278 18.20 5.99 -6.51
CA PHE A 278 17.35 5.87 -5.35
C PHE A 278 18.13 6.08 -4.06
N LYS A 279 17.57 6.86 -3.14
CA LYS A 279 18.09 7.02 -1.79
C LYS A 279 17.58 5.89 -0.91
N LEU A 280 18.49 5.08 -0.39
CA LEU A 280 18.15 4.00 0.53
C LEU A 280 17.95 4.55 1.95
N PRO A 281 17.00 4.00 2.73
CA PRO A 281 16.88 4.32 4.15
C PRO A 281 18.18 4.03 4.93
N SER A 282 18.40 4.83 5.97
CA SER A 282 19.53 4.65 6.88
C SER A 282 19.53 3.26 7.52
N GLY A 283 20.71 2.65 7.64
CA GLY A 283 20.89 1.33 8.26
C GLY A 283 20.78 0.14 7.30
N LEU A 284 20.37 0.35 6.04
CA LEU A 284 20.44 -0.69 5.01
C LEU A 284 21.87 -0.86 4.50
N GLY A 285 22.34 -2.10 4.47
CA GLY A 285 23.63 -2.45 3.93
C GLY A 285 23.70 -2.33 2.41
N LEU A 286 24.92 -2.32 1.87
CA LEU A 286 25.16 -2.16 0.45
C LEU A 286 25.19 -3.49 -0.30
N GLU A 287 24.71 -4.60 0.30
CA GLU A 287 24.73 -5.95 -0.29
C GLU A 287 23.32 -6.48 -0.61
N PRO A 288 22.51 -5.79 -1.44
CA PRO A 288 21.17 -6.27 -1.70
C PRO A 288 21.16 -7.53 -2.56
N LYS A 289 20.09 -8.30 -2.41
CA LYS A 289 19.79 -9.45 -3.27
C LYS A 289 18.36 -9.34 -3.78
N SER A 290 18.17 -9.55 -5.08
CA SER A 290 16.83 -9.66 -5.64
C SER A 290 16.15 -10.95 -5.19
N LEU A 291 14.81 -10.93 -5.12
CA LEU A 291 14.00 -12.11 -4.88
C LEU A 291 14.33 -13.20 -5.90
N LEU A 292 14.58 -12.84 -7.17
CA LEU A 292 14.98 -13.79 -8.20
C LEU A 292 16.28 -14.54 -7.85
N VAL A 293 17.29 -13.84 -7.33
CA VAL A 293 18.54 -14.48 -6.87
C VAL A 293 18.27 -15.40 -5.68
N LEU A 294 17.44 -14.97 -4.72
CA LEU A 294 17.08 -15.80 -3.56
C LEU A 294 16.28 -17.05 -3.93
N LEU A 295 15.39 -16.96 -4.92
CA LEU A 295 14.59 -18.09 -5.42
C LEU A 295 15.45 -19.16 -6.11
N LYS A 296 16.63 -18.79 -6.62
CA LYS A 296 17.59 -19.74 -7.22
C LYS A 296 18.37 -20.54 -6.18
N ASP A 297 18.40 -20.09 -4.92
CA ASP A 297 19.10 -20.77 -3.82
C ASP A 297 18.08 -21.40 -2.83
N PRO A 298 17.92 -22.73 -2.83
CA PRO A 298 17.06 -23.41 -1.85
C PRO A 298 17.44 -23.13 -0.39
N LYS A 299 18.71 -22.82 -0.10
CA LYS A 299 19.17 -22.50 1.26
C LYS A 299 18.75 -21.12 1.73
N ALA A 300 18.37 -20.23 0.80
CA ALA A 300 17.85 -18.90 1.10
C ALA A 300 16.36 -18.91 1.45
N GLN A 301 15.69 -20.08 1.43
CA GLN A 301 14.27 -20.19 1.73
C GLN A 301 13.96 -19.78 3.17
N PRO A 302 13.08 -18.79 3.38
CA PRO A 302 12.76 -18.33 4.72
C PRO A 302 11.67 -19.17 5.38
N PRO A 303 11.50 -19.02 6.72
CA PRO A 303 10.37 -19.61 7.43
C PRO A 303 9.02 -19.16 6.86
N LEU A 304 8.00 -19.99 7.07
CA LEU A 304 6.66 -19.79 6.52
C LEU A 304 6.05 -18.42 6.88
N GLY A 305 6.14 -17.99 8.14
CA GLY A 305 5.64 -16.68 8.57
C GLY A 305 6.30 -15.51 7.84
N MET A 306 7.57 -15.64 7.46
CA MET A 306 8.26 -14.62 6.67
C MET A 306 7.75 -14.59 5.22
N LYS A 307 7.44 -15.75 4.63
CA LYS A 307 6.82 -15.81 3.29
C LYS A 307 5.50 -15.06 3.24
N PHE A 308 4.66 -15.24 4.26
CA PHE A 308 3.39 -14.51 4.36
C PHE A 308 3.58 -13.01 4.54
N ASN A 309 4.57 -12.60 5.34
CA ASN A 309 4.92 -11.18 5.49
C ASN A 309 5.38 -10.54 4.16
N ILE A 310 6.27 -11.21 3.41
CA ILE A 310 6.70 -10.75 2.09
C ILE A 310 5.48 -10.61 1.17
N ALA A 311 4.66 -11.65 1.08
CA ALA A 311 3.45 -11.66 0.26
C ALA A 311 2.48 -10.53 0.60
N HIS A 312 2.22 -10.32 1.89
CA HIS A 312 1.35 -9.27 2.38
C HIS A 312 1.89 -7.87 2.05
N ASN A 313 3.18 -7.62 2.30
CA ASN A 313 3.81 -6.34 2.00
C ASN A 313 3.75 -6.01 0.50
N LEU A 314 4.09 -6.96 -0.37
CA LEU A 314 4.04 -6.79 -1.82
C LEU A 314 2.61 -6.55 -2.33
N ALA A 315 1.64 -7.32 -1.84
CA ALA A 315 0.23 -7.12 -2.21
C ALA A 315 -0.30 -5.75 -1.76
N ARG A 316 0.11 -5.31 -0.57
CA ARG A 316 -0.22 -3.97 -0.06
C ARG A 316 0.43 -2.88 -0.92
N SER A 317 1.68 -3.01 -1.33
CA SER A 317 2.33 -2.03 -2.21
C SER A 317 1.61 -1.88 -3.55
N ILE A 318 1.17 -2.99 -4.17
CA ILE A 318 0.34 -2.95 -5.39
C ILE A 318 -0.99 -2.24 -5.14
N ALA A 319 -1.68 -2.54 -4.03
CA ALA A 319 -2.93 -1.88 -3.67
C ALA A 319 -2.75 -0.36 -3.48
N GLN A 320 -1.62 0.07 -2.93
CA GLN A 320 -1.29 1.49 -2.73
C GLN A 320 -1.03 2.20 -4.07
N LEU A 321 -0.23 1.60 -4.95
CA LEU A 321 -0.01 2.11 -6.31
C LEU A 321 -1.33 2.30 -7.06
N HIS A 322 -2.20 1.28 -7.04
CA HIS A 322 -3.48 1.32 -7.75
C HIS A 322 -4.43 2.39 -7.21
N MET A 323 -4.42 2.62 -5.89
CA MET A 323 -5.26 3.64 -5.24
C MET A 323 -4.90 5.05 -5.68
N VAL A 324 -3.62 5.34 -5.91
CA VAL A 324 -3.15 6.63 -6.44
C VAL A 324 -3.10 6.66 -7.98
N LYS A 325 -3.81 5.73 -8.64
CA LYS A 325 -3.92 5.63 -10.11
C LYS A 325 -2.57 5.46 -10.82
N TRP A 326 -1.68 4.69 -10.19
CA TRP A 326 -0.34 4.40 -10.69
C TRP A 326 -0.19 2.89 -10.94
N VAL A 327 0.27 2.51 -12.14
CA VAL A 327 0.59 1.12 -12.48
C VAL A 327 2.09 0.89 -12.56
N HIS A 328 2.55 -0.28 -12.14
CA HIS A 328 3.97 -0.62 -12.13
C HIS A 328 4.46 -1.10 -13.51
N GLU A 329 3.66 -1.90 -14.22
CA GLU A 329 3.93 -2.42 -15.58
C GLU A 329 5.13 -3.38 -15.71
N SER A 330 5.92 -3.53 -14.65
CA SER A 330 7.19 -4.27 -14.65
C SER A 330 7.35 -5.13 -13.38
N PHE A 331 6.27 -5.41 -12.65
CA PHE A 331 6.36 -6.11 -11.35
C PHE A 331 6.86 -7.56 -11.51
N ARG A 332 8.00 -7.90 -10.91
CA ARG A 332 8.62 -9.25 -11.02
C ARG A 332 9.66 -9.48 -9.92
N SER A 333 10.06 -10.74 -9.72
CA SER A 333 11.06 -11.11 -8.69
C SER A 333 12.44 -10.47 -8.88
N GLU A 334 12.82 -10.12 -10.11
CA GLU A 334 14.06 -9.39 -10.41
C GLU A 334 14.04 -7.93 -9.90
N ASN A 335 12.84 -7.39 -9.64
CA ASN A 335 12.60 -6.01 -9.25
C ASN A 335 12.31 -5.84 -7.76
N ILE A 336 12.38 -6.92 -6.99
CA ILE A 336 12.14 -6.91 -5.54
C ILE A 336 13.46 -7.20 -4.85
N LEU A 337 14.02 -6.23 -4.16
CA LEU A 337 15.31 -6.33 -3.49
C LEU A 337 15.13 -6.37 -1.98
N PHE A 338 15.98 -7.15 -1.33
CA PHE A 338 16.15 -7.18 0.11
C PHE A 338 17.56 -6.73 0.46
N PHE A 339 17.71 -6.09 1.61
CA PHE A 339 18.98 -5.53 2.07
C PHE A 339 19.39 -6.19 3.38
N THR A 340 20.69 -6.23 3.65
CA THR A 340 21.20 -6.57 4.98
C THR A 340 20.87 -5.44 5.93
N SER A 341 20.46 -5.76 7.16
CA SER A 341 20.23 -4.76 8.20
C SER A 341 21.47 -4.64 9.07
N HIS A 342 22.01 -3.43 9.18
CA HIS A 342 23.05 -3.12 10.17
C HIS A 342 22.35 -2.59 11.41
N THR A 343 21.95 -3.46 12.33
CA THR A 343 21.56 -3.03 13.67
C THR A 343 22.83 -2.57 14.40
N SER A 344 23.08 -1.25 14.41
CA SER A 344 23.95 -0.67 15.42
C SER A 344 23.19 -0.74 16.74
N ASP A 345 23.48 -1.76 17.54
CA ASP A 345 22.99 -1.84 18.91
C ASP A 345 23.32 -0.51 19.61
N ALA A 346 22.30 0.10 20.22
CA ALA A 346 22.40 1.40 20.91
C ALA A 346 23.33 1.40 22.14
N ASN A 347 23.96 0.26 22.44
CA ASN A 347 25.07 0.13 23.37
C ASN A 347 26.31 -0.17 22.53
N GLY A 348 27.24 0.78 22.44
CA GLY A 348 28.41 0.80 21.53
C GLY A 348 29.43 -0.34 21.62
N SER A 349 29.04 -1.56 21.97
CA SER A 349 29.76 -2.78 21.65
C SER A 349 29.29 -3.30 20.29
N ALA A 350 30.04 -2.98 19.23
CA ALA A 350 29.98 -3.74 18.00
C ALA A 350 30.49 -5.17 18.28
N GLN A 351 29.62 -6.03 18.82
CA GLN A 351 29.87 -7.46 18.76
C GLN A 351 29.67 -7.89 17.31
N ILE A 352 30.81 -8.15 16.65
CA ILE A 352 30.91 -8.81 15.36
C ILE A 352 30.37 -10.24 15.54
N ASN A 353 29.04 -10.40 15.51
CA ASN A 353 28.42 -11.69 15.26
C ASN A 353 28.31 -11.87 13.75
N THR A 354 29.20 -12.72 13.26
CA THR A 354 29.59 -13.03 11.88
C THR A 354 28.51 -13.73 11.05
N SER A 355 27.37 -13.08 10.82
CA SER A 355 26.56 -13.33 9.62
C SER A 355 25.64 -12.15 9.38
N GLU A 356 26.00 -11.26 8.45
CA GLU A 356 25.08 -10.24 7.95
C GLU A 356 23.83 -10.95 7.40
N LYS A 357 22.74 -10.91 8.17
CA LYS A 357 21.50 -11.59 7.81
C LYS A 357 20.66 -10.63 6.98
N LEU A 358 20.25 -11.09 5.80
CA LEU A 358 19.32 -10.37 4.93
C LEU A 358 17.99 -10.15 5.66
N ASP A 359 17.50 -8.91 5.70
CA ASP A 359 16.20 -8.60 6.27
C ASP A 359 15.11 -8.84 5.24
N LEU A 360 14.49 -10.01 5.33
CA LEU A 360 13.39 -10.42 4.46
C LEU A 360 12.04 -9.82 4.87
N THR A 361 11.97 -9.08 5.98
CA THR A 361 10.73 -8.43 6.41
C THR A 361 10.45 -7.15 5.61
N GLN A 362 11.46 -6.57 4.98
CA GLN A 362 11.41 -5.30 4.27
C GLN A 362 11.76 -5.48 2.78
N PRO A 363 10.80 -5.90 1.93
CA PRO A 363 11.00 -5.87 0.49
C PRO A 363 11.06 -4.42 0.00
N TRP A 364 11.89 -4.17 -1.02
CA TRP A 364 11.97 -2.91 -1.74
C TRP A 364 11.73 -3.14 -3.23
N ILE A 365 10.85 -2.34 -3.82
CA ILE A 365 10.39 -2.47 -5.19
C ILE A 365 11.14 -1.46 -6.06
N PHE A 366 11.63 -1.93 -7.21
CA PHE A 366 12.34 -1.19 -8.26
C PHE A 366 11.77 -1.59 -9.64
N GLY A 367 12.39 -1.18 -10.74
CA GLY A 367 11.92 -1.56 -12.07
C GLY A 367 10.80 -0.68 -12.59
N PHE A 368 10.89 0.62 -12.33
CA PHE A 368 9.86 1.56 -12.73
C PHE A 368 9.97 2.02 -14.19
N GLU A 369 10.84 1.41 -15.01
CA GLU A 369 11.13 1.86 -16.38
C GLU A 369 9.91 1.95 -17.31
N PHE A 370 8.89 1.14 -17.05
CA PHE A 370 7.61 1.18 -17.78
C PHE A 370 6.47 1.78 -16.96
N SER A 371 6.73 2.14 -15.71
CA SER A 371 5.72 2.59 -14.77
C SER A 371 5.22 3.99 -15.10
N ARG A 372 3.94 4.22 -14.84
CA ARG A 372 3.23 5.42 -15.30
C ARG A 372 1.87 5.58 -14.63
N PRO A 373 1.31 6.80 -14.59
CA PRO A 373 -0.11 6.99 -14.34
C PRO A 373 -0.96 6.10 -15.26
N ASP A 374 -2.05 5.54 -14.74
CA ASP A 374 -2.89 4.58 -15.45
C ASP A 374 -3.57 5.17 -16.70
N SER A 375 -3.91 6.47 -16.66
CA SER A 375 -4.53 7.23 -17.74
C SER A 375 -3.64 7.47 -18.97
N PHE A 376 -2.33 7.28 -18.85
CA PHE A 376 -1.40 7.49 -19.96
C PHE A 376 -1.45 6.29 -20.93
N PHE A 377 -0.90 6.44 -22.14
CA PHE A 377 -0.75 5.30 -23.05
C PHE A 377 0.51 4.50 -22.67
N SER A 378 0.48 3.17 -22.79
CA SER A 378 1.71 2.36 -22.69
C SER A 378 2.52 2.61 -23.96
N ALA A 379 3.29 3.69 -23.95
CA ALA A 379 4.11 4.09 -25.08
C ALA A 379 5.16 2.99 -25.33
N GLY A 380 5.31 2.64 -26.61
CA GLY A 380 5.82 1.36 -27.16
C GLY A 380 7.26 0.94 -26.85
N PHE A 381 7.78 1.20 -25.65
CA PHE A 381 8.89 0.42 -25.13
C PHE A 381 8.36 -0.98 -24.80
N ILE A 382 8.74 -1.95 -25.63
CA ILE A 382 8.39 -3.35 -25.44
C ILE A 382 9.61 -4.02 -24.84
N ASP A 383 9.46 -4.62 -23.67
CA ASP A 383 10.45 -5.59 -23.19
C ASP A 383 10.29 -6.86 -24.03
N ILE A 384 11.33 -7.23 -24.76
CA ILE A 384 11.33 -8.38 -25.67
C ILE A 384 11.89 -9.65 -25.01
N CYS A 385 12.25 -9.60 -23.73
CA CYS A 385 12.81 -10.74 -23.01
C CYS A 385 11.78 -11.86 -22.82
N PRO A 386 11.95 -13.03 -23.46
CA PRO A 386 10.98 -14.12 -23.38
C PRO A 386 10.82 -14.68 -21.96
N ASP A 387 11.89 -14.67 -21.16
CA ASP A 387 11.90 -15.20 -19.79
C ASP A 387 11.00 -14.38 -18.85
N ARG A 388 10.71 -13.11 -19.22
CA ARG A 388 9.85 -12.21 -18.46
C ARG A 388 8.38 -12.30 -18.89
N ASP A 389 8.06 -13.01 -19.97
CA ASP A 389 6.66 -13.21 -20.41
C ASP A 389 5.83 -13.97 -19.36
N VAL A 390 6.46 -14.74 -18.48
CA VAL A 390 5.75 -15.43 -17.38
C VAL A 390 5.02 -14.47 -16.45
N TYR A 391 5.53 -13.24 -16.27
CA TYR A 391 4.92 -12.18 -15.46
C TYR A 391 3.88 -11.35 -16.23
N ARG A 392 3.75 -11.56 -17.54
CA ARG A 392 2.77 -10.85 -18.37
C ARG A 392 1.48 -11.63 -18.44
N HIS A 393 0.39 -10.91 -18.24
CA HIS A 393 -0.95 -11.45 -18.45
C HIS A 393 -1.08 -12.00 -19.87
N SER A 394 -1.87 -13.06 -20.07
CA SER A 394 -2.02 -13.77 -21.35
C SER A 394 -2.37 -12.83 -22.52
N GLU A 395 -3.18 -11.79 -22.28
CA GLU A 395 -3.53 -10.76 -23.27
C GLU A 395 -2.34 -9.88 -23.73
N ARG A 396 -1.25 -9.86 -22.96
CA ARG A 396 -0.08 -9.00 -23.16
C ARG A 396 1.24 -9.78 -23.31
N GLN A 397 1.20 -11.11 -23.38
CA GLN A 397 2.40 -11.91 -23.64
C GLN A 397 2.90 -11.71 -25.08
N GLY A 398 4.22 -11.78 -25.28
CA GLY A 398 4.82 -11.51 -26.58
C GLY A 398 4.70 -10.04 -26.96
N GLN A 399 4.12 -9.73 -28.12
CA GLN A 399 3.87 -8.36 -28.54
C GLN A 399 2.48 -7.90 -28.04
N PRO A 400 2.40 -7.01 -27.05
CA PRO A 400 1.14 -6.64 -26.44
C PRO A 400 0.25 -5.85 -27.41
N LEU A 401 -0.98 -6.33 -27.61
CA LEU A 401 -2.00 -5.67 -28.44
C LEU A 401 -2.96 -4.80 -27.62
N THR A 402 -3.00 -4.99 -26.30
CA THR A 402 -3.87 -4.27 -25.37
C THR A 402 -3.06 -3.31 -24.49
N THR A 403 -3.73 -2.26 -24.01
CA THR A 403 -3.14 -1.30 -23.07
C THR A 403 -2.92 -1.93 -21.70
N PHE A 404 -1.92 -1.44 -20.95
CA PHE A 404 -1.74 -1.88 -19.55
C PHE A 404 -2.95 -1.48 -18.70
N LYS A 405 -3.36 -2.36 -17.80
CA LYS A 405 -4.46 -2.18 -16.84
C LYS A 405 -4.04 -2.73 -15.48
N LYS A 406 -4.71 -2.32 -14.41
CA LYS A 406 -4.44 -2.76 -13.03
C LYS A 406 -4.42 -4.29 -12.89
N ILE A 407 -5.32 -4.98 -13.59
CA ILE A 407 -5.38 -6.45 -13.59
C ILE A 407 -4.08 -7.12 -14.05
N HIS A 408 -3.29 -6.46 -14.91
CA HIS A 408 -2.01 -6.99 -15.36
C HIS A 408 -0.93 -6.92 -14.26
N ASP A 409 -0.94 -5.88 -13.41
CA ASP A 409 -0.08 -5.83 -12.21
C ASP A 409 -0.51 -6.91 -11.20
N ILE A 410 -1.83 -7.12 -11.04
CA ILE A 410 -2.37 -8.16 -10.16
C ILE A 410 -1.96 -9.55 -10.64
N TYR A 411 -1.99 -9.80 -11.96
CA TYR A 411 -1.46 -11.03 -12.55
C TYR A 411 0.02 -11.22 -12.20
N ALA A 412 0.84 -10.21 -12.46
CA ALA A 412 2.27 -10.25 -12.20
C ALA A 412 2.58 -10.51 -10.72
N LEU A 413 1.82 -9.88 -9.81
CA LEU A 413 1.84 -10.18 -8.38
C LEU A 413 1.50 -11.65 -8.11
N GLY A 414 0.45 -12.20 -8.72
CA GLY A 414 0.07 -13.61 -8.60
C GLY A 414 1.22 -14.57 -8.94
N ILE A 415 2.00 -14.24 -9.97
CA ILE A 415 3.20 -15.00 -10.35
C ILE A 415 4.29 -14.87 -9.29
N VAL A 416 4.56 -13.67 -8.78
CA VAL A 416 5.54 -13.48 -7.69
C VAL A 416 5.11 -14.21 -6.41
N LEU A 417 3.82 -14.23 -6.08
CA LEU A 417 3.28 -14.98 -4.95
C LEU A 417 3.42 -16.50 -5.16
N LEU A 418 3.20 -16.99 -6.37
CA LEU A 418 3.47 -18.39 -6.74
C LEU A 418 4.95 -18.74 -6.50
N GLU A 419 5.85 -17.87 -6.94
CA GLU A 419 7.29 -18.03 -6.74
C GLU A 419 7.66 -18.06 -5.25
N ILE A 420 7.13 -17.17 -4.42
CA ILE A 420 7.37 -17.14 -2.96
C ILE A 420 6.85 -18.43 -2.29
N GLY A 421 5.65 -18.88 -2.69
CA GLY A 421 5.04 -20.08 -2.12
C GLY A 421 5.88 -21.34 -2.38
N ILE A 422 6.27 -21.56 -3.64
CA ILE A 422 7.06 -22.73 -4.07
C ILE A 422 8.56 -22.55 -3.78
N TRP A 423 9.01 -21.31 -3.62
CA TRP A 423 10.40 -20.90 -3.53
C TRP A 423 11.27 -21.28 -4.73
N ARG A 424 10.75 -21.05 -5.94
CA ARG A 424 11.45 -21.27 -7.22
C ARG A 424 11.04 -20.22 -8.25
N PRO A 425 11.92 -19.83 -9.20
CA PRO A 425 11.53 -18.91 -10.27
C PRO A 425 10.46 -19.52 -11.17
N ALA A 426 9.45 -18.73 -11.54
CA ALA A 426 8.27 -19.16 -12.30
C ALA A 426 8.66 -19.74 -13.66
N VAL A 427 9.65 -19.14 -14.32
CA VAL A 427 10.19 -19.62 -15.60
C VAL A 427 10.71 -21.06 -15.51
N THR A 428 11.13 -21.53 -14.32
CA THR A 428 11.66 -22.90 -14.12
C THR A 428 10.59 -23.95 -13.82
N LEU A 429 9.32 -23.56 -13.77
CA LEU A 429 8.20 -24.47 -13.47
C LEU A 429 7.73 -25.27 -14.69
N GLU A 430 8.32 -25.03 -15.86
CA GLU A 430 8.09 -25.76 -17.10
C GLU A 430 9.43 -26.24 -17.67
N LYS A 431 9.42 -27.37 -18.39
CA LYS A 431 10.63 -27.97 -18.96
C LYS A 431 11.10 -27.13 -20.14
N ASN A 432 12.37 -26.73 -20.16
CA ASN A 432 12.90 -25.80 -21.18
C ASN A 432 12.36 -24.37 -21.03
N GLN A 433 11.93 -23.98 -19.83
CA GLN A 433 11.71 -22.57 -19.50
C GLN A 433 10.67 -21.87 -20.38
N PHE A 434 9.61 -22.59 -20.79
CA PHE A 434 8.59 -22.10 -21.73
C PHE A 434 9.14 -21.68 -23.09
N ALA A 435 10.38 -22.04 -23.45
CA ALA A 435 10.97 -21.73 -24.74
C ALA A 435 10.18 -22.32 -25.91
N HIS A 436 9.53 -23.47 -25.68
CA HIS A 436 8.68 -24.16 -26.67
C HIS A 436 7.18 -23.86 -26.51
N ALA A 437 6.79 -23.07 -25.51
CA ALA A 437 5.40 -22.66 -25.30
C ALA A 437 5.05 -21.51 -26.25
N ARG A 438 5.13 -21.78 -27.56
CA ARG A 438 4.90 -20.83 -28.64
C ARG A 438 3.97 -21.46 -29.68
N ASP A 439 3.01 -20.70 -30.19
CA ASP A 439 2.13 -21.15 -31.27
C ASP A 439 2.86 -21.18 -32.63
N SER A 440 2.16 -21.56 -33.70
CA SER A 440 2.73 -21.62 -35.06
C SER A 440 3.22 -20.27 -35.60
N GLN A 441 2.86 -19.17 -34.95
CA GLN A 441 3.27 -17.81 -35.27
C GLN A 441 4.35 -17.29 -34.31
N GLY A 442 4.86 -18.14 -33.41
CA GLY A 442 5.88 -17.77 -32.43
C GLY A 442 5.36 -16.95 -31.25
N ARG A 443 4.03 -16.89 -31.02
CA ARG A 443 3.43 -16.18 -29.89
C ARG A 443 3.36 -17.06 -28.65
N PRO A 444 3.65 -16.55 -27.44
CA PRO A 444 3.48 -17.31 -26.21
C PRO A 444 2.06 -17.87 -26.07
N TYR A 445 1.96 -19.15 -25.69
CA TYR A 445 0.67 -19.81 -25.48
C TYR A 445 0.75 -20.79 -24.30
N GLY A 446 -0.35 -20.91 -23.54
CA GLY A 446 -0.47 -21.90 -22.46
C GLY A 446 0.34 -21.61 -21.19
N ILE A 447 1.12 -20.52 -21.14
CA ILE A 447 1.93 -20.15 -19.96
C ILE A 447 1.04 -19.98 -18.71
N THR A 448 -0.01 -19.16 -18.80
CA THR A 448 -0.92 -18.90 -17.69
C THR A 448 -1.64 -20.16 -17.23
N GLU A 449 -2.09 -21.01 -18.15
CA GLU A 449 -2.76 -22.28 -17.83
C GLU A 449 -1.81 -23.24 -17.09
N HIS A 450 -0.57 -23.35 -17.55
CA HIS A 450 0.46 -24.18 -16.91
C HIS A 450 0.78 -23.69 -15.51
N LEU A 451 1.01 -22.39 -15.33
CA LEU A 451 1.29 -21.80 -14.02
C LEU A 451 0.10 -21.93 -13.06
N THR A 452 -1.13 -21.81 -13.57
CA THR A 452 -2.37 -22.06 -12.80
C THR A 452 -2.44 -23.50 -12.33
N LYS A 453 -2.20 -24.48 -13.20
CA LYS A 453 -2.15 -25.91 -12.84
C LYS A 453 -1.06 -26.20 -11.81
N HIS A 454 0.09 -25.54 -11.94
CA HIS A 454 1.19 -25.69 -10.99
C HIS A 454 0.83 -25.11 -9.62
N ALA A 455 0.19 -23.93 -9.57
CA ALA A 455 -0.32 -23.32 -8.36
C ALA A 455 -1.33 -24.23 -7.64
N GLN A 456 -2.31 -24.78 -8.37
CA GLN A 456 -3.33 -25.69 -7.84
C GLN A 456 -2.71 -26.92 -7.16
N LYS A 457 -1.71 -27.54 -7.80
CA LYS A 457 -1.12 -28.82 -7.35
C LYS A 457 -0.11 -28.66 -6.22
N HIS A 458 0.63 -27.55 -6.19
CA HIS A 458 1.86 -27.46 -5.40
C HIS A 458 1.85 -26.41 -4.29
N LEU A 459 0.87 -25.50 -4.22
CA LEU A 459 0.86 -24.46 -3.18
C LEU A 459 0.16 -24.86 -1.88
N GLU A 460 -0.81 -25.76 -1.91
CA GLU A 460 -1.61 -26.08 -0.72
C GLU A 460 -0.77 -26.68 0.41
N ASN A 461 0.11 -27.64 0.10
CA ASN A 461 0.97 -28.28 1.09
C ASN A 461 1.95 -27.28 1.76
N PRO A 462 2.71 -26.44 1.03
CA PRO A 462 3.65 -25.52 1.66
C PRO A 462 3.02 -24.25 2.25
N MET A 463 1.86 -23.79 1.77
CA MET A 463 1.31 -22.47 2.12
C MET A 463 -0.15 -22.49 2.62
N GLY A 464 -0.83 -23.64 2.54
CA GLY A 464 -2.25 -23.77 2.87
C GLY A 464 -3.20 -23.34 1.74
N SER A 465 -4.46 -23.75 1.87
CA SER A 465 -5.50 -23.52 0.86
C SER A 465 -5.80 -22.04 0.64
N LYS A 466 -5.88 -21.23 1.71
CA LYS A 466 -6.14 -19.78 1.61
C LYS A 466 -5.12 -19.06 0.73
N TYR A 467 -3.83 -19.37 0.88
CA TYR A 467 -2.77 -18.76 0.07
C TYR A 467 -2.82 -19.25 -1.38
N ARG A 468 -3.06 -20.55 -1.60
CA ARG A 468 -3.28 -21.09 -2.95
C ARG A 468 -4.41 -20.34 -3.65
N ASP A 469 -5.55 -20.17 -2.98
CA ASP A 469 -6.74 -19.54 -3.57
C ASP A 469 -6.49 -18.06 -3.90
N ILE A 470 -5.73 -17.34 -3.07
CA ILE A 470 -5.25 -15.98 -3.38
C ILE A 470 -4.43 -15.96 -4.68
N VAL A 471 -3.44 -16.85 -4.80
CA VAL A 471 -2.58 -16.93 -5.98
C VAL A 471 -3.40 -17.22 -7.23
N LEU A 472 -4.33 -18.18 -7.14
CA LEU A 472 -5.20 -18.54 -8.26
C LEU A 472 -6.08 -17.38 -8.71
N LYS A 473 -6.67 -16.62 -7.78
CA LYS A 473 -7.46 -15.42 -8.10
C LYS A 473 -6.62 -14.35 -8.79
N CYS A 474 -5.41 -14.10 -8.31
CA CYS A 474 -4.51 -13.14 -8.94
C CYS A 474 -4.12 -13.55 -10.37
N ILE A 475 -3.83 -14.84 -10.60
CA ILE A 475 -3.44 -15.36 -11.92
C ILE A 475 -4.63 -15.42 -12.88
N SER A 476 -5.82 -15.80 -12.42
CA SER A 476 -7.03 -15.84 -13.26
C SER A 476 -7.60 -14.47 -13.54
N GLY A 477 -7.36 -13.50 -12.65
CA GLY A 477 -8.00 -12.19 -12.66
C GLY A 477 -9.49 -12.22 -12.28
N ASP A 478 -10.00 -13.36 -11.82
CA ASP A 478 -11.41 -13.50 -11.43
C ASP A 478 -11.62 -13.08 -9.97
N PHE A 479 -12.09 -11.84 -9.82
CA PHE A 479 -12.46 -11.25 -8.54
C PHE A 479 -13.98 -11.20 -8.32
N GLY A 480 -14.78 -11.81 -9.21
CA GLY A 480 -16.24 -11.74 -9.15
C GLY A 480 -16.80 -10.33 -9.44
N VAL A 481 -16.05 -9.50 -10.16
CA VAL A 481 -16.42 -8.12 -10.49
C VAL A 481 -17.05 -8.07 -11.87
N THR A 482 -18.28 -7.55 -11.94
CA THR A 482 -19.00 -7.28 -13.20
C THR A 482 -19.35 -5.81 -13.28
N ASN A 483 -19.26 -5.20 -14.48
CA ASN A 483 -19.60 -3.80 -14.72
C ASN A 483 -18.89 -2.85 -13.73
N ASP A 484 -17.56 -2.82 -13.81
CA ASP A 484 -16.72 -1.93 -13.00
C ASP A 484 -16.76 -0.49 -13.53
N THR A 485 -16.31 0.46 -12.71
CA THR A 485 -16.09 1.84 -13.11
C THR A 485 -14.89 1.94 -14.05
N ARG A 486 -14.73 3.07 -14.74
CA ARG A 486 -13.56 3.32 -15.60
C ARG A 486 -12.26 3.32 -14.80
N GLU A 487 -12.34 3.62 -13.50
CA GLU A 487 -11.24 3.67 -12.56
C GLU A 487 -10.92 2.31 -11.91
N ASP A 488 -11.64 1.24 -12.27
CA ASP A 488 -11.53 -0.12 -11.72
C ASP A 488 -11.77 -0.17 -10.20
N LEU A 489 -12.73 0.61 -9.68
CA LEU A 489 -12.93 0.78 -8.23
C LEU A 489 -13.35 -0.55 -7.55
N LYS A 490 -14.27 -1.30 -8.16
CA LYS A 490 -14.75 -2.57 -7.61
C LYS A 490 -13.66 -3.63 -7.64
N LEU A 491 -12.84 -3.67 -8.70
CA LEU A 491 -11.67 -4.54 -8.77
C LEU A 491 -10.67 -4.22 -7.66
N GLN A 492 -10.35 -2.95 -7.44
CA GLN A 492 -9.43 -2.55 -6.38
C GLN A 492 -9.94 -2.93 -4.98
N GLN A 493 -11.24 -2.71 -4.73
CA GLN A 493 -11.89 -3.10 -3.48
C GLN A 493 -11.89 -4.62 -3.29
N ALA A 494 -12.25 -5.37 -4.34
CA ALA A 494 -12.23 -6.83 -4.33
C ALA A 494 -10.82 -7.37 -4.11
N PHE A 495 -9.80 -6.79 -4.74
CA PHE A 495 -8.40 -7.14 -4.52
C PHE A 495 -7.97 -6.89 -3.07
N ARG A 496 -8.28 -5.71 -2.51
CA ARG A 496 -7.98 -5.40 -1.10
C ARG A 496 -8.63 -6.40 -0.14
N LEU A 497 -9.90 -6.71 -0.32
CA LEU A 497 -10.65 -7.61 0.57
C LEU A 497 -10.24 -9.09 0.41
N GLN A 498 -10.06 -9.55 -0.82
CA GLN A 498 -9.86 -10.97 -1.12
C GLN A 498 -8.38 -11.39 -1.08
N VAL A 499 -7.44 -10.44 -1.19
CA VAL A 499 -5.99 -10.70 -1.21
C VAL A 499 -5.30 -10.05 -0.03
N VAL A 500 -5.29 -8.72 0.05
CA VAL A 500 -4.50 -7.99 1.05
C VAL A 500 -4.99 -8.31 2.47
N GLU A 501 -6.29 -8.21 2.71
CA GLU A 501 -6.88 -8.48 4.03
C GLU A 501 -6.81 -9.96 4.43
N VAL A 502 -6.89 -10.88 3.47
CA VAL A 502 -6.73 -12.32 3.75
C VAL A 502 -5.29 -12.63 4.13
N LEU A 503 -4.30 -12.07 3.41
CA LEU A 503 -2.88 -12.20 3.75
C LEU A 503 -2.56 -11.58 5.11
N ARG A 504 -3.12 -10.39 5.40
CA ARG A 504 -2.98 -9.76 6.71
C ARG A 504 -3.50 -10.66 7.84
N LYS A 505 -4.70 -11.21 7.69
CA LYS A 505 -5.27 -12.15 8.67
C LYS A 505 -4.40 -13.38 8.87
N ILE A 506 -3.76 -13.90 7.81
CA ILE A 506 -2.82 -15.02 7.94
C ILE A 506 -1.60 -14.59 8.77
N VAL A 507 -1.02 -13.43 8.47
CA VAL A 507 0.12 -12.88 9.23
C VAL A 507 -0.23 -12.67 10.70
N ASP A 508 -1.40 -12.09 11.00
CA ASP A 508 -1.85 -11.81 12.37
C ASP A 508 -2.11 -13.09 13.20
N THR A 509 -2.30 -14.23 12.54
CA THR A 509 -2.58 -15.54 13.21
C THR A 509 -1.34 -16.39 13.47
N LEU A 510 -0.18 -16.00 12.95
CA LEU A 510 1.09 -16.72 13.08
C LEU A 510 1.95 -16.11 14.17
#